data_AF-A0A6B3FRI0-F1
#
_entry.id   AF-A0A6B3FRI0-F1
#
_cell.length_a   1.000
_cell.length_b   1.000
_cell.length_c   1.000
_cell.angle_alpha   90.00
_cell.angle_beta   90.00
_cell.angle_gamma   90.00
#
_symmetry.space_group_name_H-M   'P 1'
#
loop_
_entity.id
_entity.type
_entity.pdbx_description
1 polymer ?
#
loop_
_entity_poly.entity_id
_entity_poly.type
_entity_poly.pdbx_seq_one_letter_code
_entity_poly.pdbx_strand_id
1 'polypeptide(L)'
;GENPLPTRDALLHLLNRLGAPREQLLFREGSSAEQQVRRLSELYHQHLTGTPVTIVLDDATDAGQVRTLVPERSDSLVIVTAREPLELPEDLAAWVHQLPVGALDAAGAEELLREVAEEE
;
A
#
# COMPACT_ATOMS: atom_id res chain seq x y z
N GLY A 1 -3.96 4.84 -16.74
CA GLY A 1 -3.68 4.70 -15.31
C GLY A 1 -2.66 5.75 -14.95
N GLU A 2 -2.72 6.28 -13.74
CA GLU A 2 -1.63 7.09 -13.20
C GLU A 2 -0.37 6.22 -13.05
N ASN A 3 0.81 6.83 -13.09
CA ASN A 3 2.05 6.08 -12.85
C ASN A 3 2.12 5.67 -11.38
N PRO A 4 2.64 4.47 -11.07
CA PRO A 4 2.82 4.03 -9.68
C PRO A 4 3.60 5.06 -8.88
N LEU A 5 3.11 5.39 -7.68
CA LEU A 5 3.83 6.29 -6.78
C LEU A 5 5.18 5.67 -6.41
N PRO A 6 6.29 6.44 -6.49
CA PRO A 6 7.58 5.97 -5.99
C PRO A 6 7.51 5.61 -4.50
N THR A 7 8.21 4.56 -4.07
CA THR A 7 8.21 4.08 -2.67
C THR A 7 8.46 5.18 -1.63
N ARG A 8 9.38 6.11 -1.93
CA ARG A 8 9.67 7.28 -1.10
C ARG A 8 8.42 8.15 -0.86
N ASP A 9 7.69 8.45 -1.93
CA ASP A 9 6.55 9.35 -1.89
C ASP A 9 5.35 8.66 -1.23
N ALA A 10 5.20 7.35 -1.42
CA ALA A 10 4.24 6.52 -0.68
C ALA A 10 4.52 6.53 0.83
N LEU A 11 5.78 6.34 1.26
CA LEU A 11 6.16 6.42 2.68
C LEU A 11 5.88 7.80 3.27
N LEU A 12 6.21 8.88 2.55
CA LEU A 12 5.88 10.25 2.97
C LEU A 12 4.37 10.45 3.10
N HIS A 13 3.59 9.95 2.14
CA HIS A 13 2.14 10.04 2.18
C HIS A 13 1.56 9.35 3.42
N LEU A 14 1.98 8.09 3.68
CA LEU A 14 1.54 7.34 4.86
C LEU A 14 1.96 8.03 6.16
N LEU A 15 3.22 8.44 6.29
CA LEU A 15 3.72 9.15 7.48
C LEU A 15 2.96 10.45 7.75
N ASN A 16 2.63 11.22 6.71
CA ASN A 16 1.80 12.42 6.85
C ASN A 16 0.39 12.09 7.37
N ARG A 17 -0.21 10.97 6.92
CA ARG A 17 -1.53 10.52 7.38
C ARG A 17 -1.50 9.97 8.80
N LEU A 18 -0.38 9.40 9.24
CA LEU A 18 -0.14 8.94 10.61
C LEU A 18 0.23 10.08 11.58
N GLY A 19 0.37 11.32 11.09
CA GLY A 19 0.69 12.47 11.92
C GLY A 19 2.18 12.60 12.29
N ALA A 20 3.09 12.03 11.49
CA ALA A 20 4.52 12.15 11.72
C ALA A 20 4.97 13.64 11.70
N PRO A 21 5.82 14.08 12.64
CA PRO A 21 6.26 15.48 12.70
C PRO A 21 7.05 15.89 11.46
N ARG A 22 6.66 17.01 10.83
CA ARG A 22 7.26 17.50 9.57
C ARG A 22 8.78 17.67 9.63
N GLU A 23 9.30 18.05 10.79
CA GLU A 23 10.73 18.22 11.04
C GLU A 23 11.52 16.91 10.88
N GLN A 24 10.90 15.78 11.21
CA GLN A 24 11.53 14.45 11.08
C GLN A 24 11.58 13.98 9.62
N LEU A 25 10.70 14.53 8.77
CA LEU A 25 10.63 14.27 7.33
C LEU A 25 11.63 15.13 6.53
N LEU A 26 12.32 16.08 7.18
CA LEU A 26 13.37 16.87 6.54
C LEU A 26 14.65 16.03 6.40
N PHE A 27 15.22 16.01 5.20
CA PHE A 27 16.47 15.32 4.90
C PHE A 27 17.66 16.28 4.99
N ARG A 28 18.84 15.74 5.30
CA ARG A 28 20.09 16.51 5.18
C ARG A 28 20.44 16.70 3.71
N GLU A 29 21.00 17.85 3.37
CA GLU A 29 21.57 18.11 2.04
C GLU A 29 22.60 17.02 1.69
N GLY A 30 22.45 16.41 0.50
CA GLY A 30 23.36 15.37 -0.01
C GLY A 30 22.98 13.91 0.28
N SER A 31 21.86 13.62 0.96
CA SER A 31 21.42 12.23 1.14
C SER A 31 20.95 11.56 -0.16
N SER A 32 21.39 10.32 -0.42
CA SER A 32 20.96 9.56 -1.59
C SER A 32 19.49 9.10 -1.48
N ALA A 33 18.84 8.78 -2.60
CA ALA A 33 17.46 8.31 -2.61
C ALA A 33 17.26 7.06 -1.74
N GLU A 34 18.19 6.11 -1.77
CA GLU A 34 18.16 4.90 -0.94
C GLU A 34 18.25 5.21 0.56
N GLN A 35 19.12 6.15 0.94
CA GLN A 35 19.26 6.60 2.33
C GLN A 35 17.98 7.27 2.84
N GLN A 36 17.31 8.05 1.98
CA GLN A 36 16.04 8.67 2.30
C GLN A 36 14.95 7.62 2.52
N VAL A 37 14.81 6.65 1.60
CA VAL A 37 13.83 5.56 1.73
C VAL A 37 14.07 4.78 3.01
N ARG A 38 15.31 4.34 3.28
CA ARG A 38 15.64 3.60 4.49
C ARG A 38 15.24 4.35 5.77
N ARG A 39 15.58 5.64 5.86
CA ARG A 39 15.22 6.47 7.02
C ARG A 39 13.71 6.62 7.18
N LEU A 40 12.98 6.83 6.08
CA LEU A 40 11.52 6.91 6.11
C LEU A 40 10.88 5.59 6.53
N SER A 41 11.38 4.45 6.04
CA SER A 41 10.91 3.12 6.45
C SER A 41 11.13 2.89 7.95
N GLU A 42 12.29 3.25 8.48
CA GLU A 42 12.58 3.16 9.92
C GLU A 42 11.58 4.00 10.76
N LEU A 43 11.31 5.25 10.36
CA LEU A 43 10.31 6.08 11.02
C LEU A 43 8.89 5.50 10.89
N TYR A 44 8.55 5.00 9.72
CA TYR A 44 7.26 4.38 9.44
C TYR A 44 6.98 3.20 10.38
N HIS A 45 7.93 2.26 10.52
CA HIS A 45 7.77 1.14 11.44
C HIS A 45 7.69 1.58 12.91
N GLN A 46 8.44 2.60 13.31
CA GLN A 46 8.34 3.16 14.67
C GLN A 46 6.95 3.74 14.94
N HIS A 47 6.39 4.49 13.99
CA HIS A 47 5.05 5.07 14.13
C HIS A 47 3.92 4.04 14.17
N LEU A 48 4.09 2.90 13.48
CA LEU A 48 3.11 1.83 13.48
C LEU A 48 3.21 0.89 14.69
N THR A 49 4.30 0.98 15.46
CA THR A 49 4.46 0.15 16.65
C THR A 49 3.35 0.46 17.66
N GLY A 50 2.52 -0.53 17.99
CA GLY A 50 1.42 -0.40 18.94
C GLY A 50 0.19 0.36 18.41
N THR A 51 0.15 0.71 17.13
CA THR A 51 -1.00 1.38 16.50
C THR A 51 -1.60 0.46 15.44
N PRO A 52 -2.81 -0.08 15.65
CA PRO A 52 -3.48 -0.88 14.63
C PRO A 52 -3.93 0.04 13.50
N VAL A 53 -3.44 -0.23 12.28
CA VAL A 53 -3.85 0.52 11.09
C VAL A 53 -4.34 -0.41 10.00
N THR A 54 -5.16 0.13 9.09
CA THR A 54 -5.47 -0.51 7.82
C THR A 54 -4.87 0.32 6.69
N ILE A 55 -4.05 -0.31 5.86
CA ILE A 55 -3.36 0.32 4.74
C ILE A 55 -3.89 -0.27 3.45
N VAL A 56 -4.22 0.59 2.49
CA VAL A 56 -4.63 0.17 1.14
C VAL A 56 -3.55 0.61 0.16
N LEU A 57 -2.94 -0.36 -0.52
CA LEU A 57 -2.01 -0.15 -1.62
C LEU A 57 -2.76 -0.40 -2.92
N ASP A 58 -3.22 0.69 -3.54
CA ASP A 58 -3.98 0.65 -4.77
C ASP A 58 -3.08 0.50 -6.00
N ASP A 59 -3.55 -0.24 -7.00
CA ASP A 59 -2.87 -0.51 -8.28
C ASP A 59 -1.36 -0.81 -8.17
N ALA A 60 -0.96 -1.66 -7.23
CA ALA A 60 0.44 -2.00 -6.98
C ALA A 60 1.06 -2.77 -8.15
N THR A 61 2.26 -2.37 -8.55
CA THR A 61 2.99 -2.97 -9.68
C THR A 61 4.34 -3.58 -9.29
N ASP A 62 4.84 -3.30 -8.09
CA ASP A 62 6.17 -3.74 -7.63
C ASP A 62 6.12 -4.42 -6.26
N ALA A 63 6.52 -5.69 -6.20
CA ALA A 63 6.61 -6.47 -4.97
C ALA A 63 7.65 -5.91 -3.99
N GLY A 64 8.73 -5.28 -4.49
CA GLY A 64 9.75 -4.64 -3.64
C GLY A 64 9.19 -3.45 -2.88
N GLN A 65 8.41 -2.62 -3.56
CA GLN A 65 7.64 -1.55 -2.93
C GLN A 65 6.65 -2.11 -1.89
N VAL A 66 5.84 -3.11 -2.23
CA VAL A 66 4.88 -3.71 -1.30
C VAL A 66 5.60 -4.20 -0.04
N ARG A 67 6.70 -4.96 -0.20
CA ARG A 67 7.52 -5.43 0.93
C ARG A 67 7.99 -4.31 1.84
N THR A 68 8.38 -3.17 1.27
CA THR A 68 8.85 -2.00 2.02
C THR A 68 7.72 -1.31 2.81
N LEU A 69 6.49 -1.37 2.31
CA LEU A 69 5.33 -0.71 2.90
C LEU A 69 4.55 -1.62 3.88
N VAL A 70 4.79 -2.93 3.86
CA VAL A 70 4.21 -3.87 4.83
C VAL A 70 4.85 -3.65 6.22
N PRO A 71 4.07 -3.29 7.25
CA PRO A 71 4.60 -3.08 8.58
C PRO A 71 5.11 -4.38 9.21
N GLU A 72 6.31 -4.37 9.76
CA GLU A 72 6.81 -5.50 10.55
C GLU A 72 6.17 -5.54 11.95
N ARG A 73 5.88 -6.74 12.45
CA ARG A 73 5.48 -6.98 13.86
C ARG A 73 4.30 -6.12 14.32
N SER A 74 3.31 -5.93 13.46
CA SER A 74 2.12 -5.15 13.72
C SER A 74 0.86 -5.97 13.46
N ASP A 75 -0.20 -5.73 14.24
CA ASP A 75 -1.55 -6.28 13.99
C ASP A 75 -2.30 -5.51 12.87
N SER A 76 -1.56 -4.93 11.93
CA SER A 76 -2.14 -4.09 10.87
C SER A 76 -2.64 -4.93 9.70
N LEU A 77 -3.72 -4.48 9.07
CA LEU A 77 -4.22 -5.07 7.83
C LEU A 77 -3.66 -4.29 6.64
N VAL A 78 -3.09 -4.99 5.66
CA VAL A 78 -2.67 -4.40 4.38
C VAL A 78 -3.48 -5.03 3.27
N ILE A 79 -4.25 -4.21 2.54
CA ILE A 79 -4.97 -4.62 1.34
C ILE A 79 -4.17 -4.13 0.15
N VAL A 80 -3.79 -5.04 -0.74
CA VAL A 80 -3.07 -4.73 -1.97
C VAL A 80 -3.95 -5.10 -3.14
N THR A 81 -4.22 -4.14 -4.02
CA THR A 81 -4.86 -4.41 -5.31
C THR A 81 -3.83 -4.30 -6.41
N ALA A 82 -3.90 -5.18 -7.39
CA ALA A 82 -2.99 -5.20 -8.53
C ALA A 82 -3.71 -5.69 -9.78
N ARG A 83 -3.28 -5.22 -10.96
CA ARG A 83 -3.85 -5.65 -12.25
C ARG A 83 -3.47 -7.07 -12.62
N GLU A 84 -2.27 -7.49 -12.22
CA GLU A 84 -1.72 -8.81 -12.44
C GLU A 84 -1.30 -9.40 -11.08
N PRO A 85 -1.26 -10.73 -10.92
CA PRO A 85 -0.75 -11.35 -9.70
C PRO A 85 0.66 -10.85 -9.35
N LEU A 86 0.85 -10.33 -8.14
CA LEU A 86 2.17 -9.96 -7.63
C LEU A 86 2.81 -11.15 -6.90
N GLU A 87 3.97 -11.59 -7.41
CA GLU A 87 4.83 -12.55 -6.72
C GLU A 87 5.51 -11.87 -5.53
N LEU A 88 4.91 -12.01 -4.35
CA LEU A 88 5.47 -11.47 -3.11
C LEU A 88 6.56 -12.41 -2.57
N PRO A 89 7.66 -11.87 -2.00
CA PRO A 89 8.72 -12.69 -1.43
C PRO A 89 8.22 -13.60 -0.30
N GLU A 90 8.70 -14.84 -0.25
CA GLU A 90 8.33 -15.81 0.79
C GLU A 90 8.77 -15.37 2.20
N ASP A 91 9.77 -14.51 2.29
CA ASP A 91 10.28 -13.94 3.55
C ASP A 91 9.51 -12.69 4.02
N LEU A 92 8.40 -12.35 3.35
CA LEU A 92 7.59 -11.21 3.76
C LEU A 92 7.08 -11.40 5.19
N ALA A 93 7.25 -10.37 6.03
CA ALA A 93 6.87 -10.39 7.44
C ALA A 93 5.34 -10.25 7.66
N ALA A 94 4.53 -10.97 6.88
CA ALA A 94 3.07 -10.96 6.95
C ALA A 94 2.48 -12.30 6.50
N TRP A 95 1.29 -12.62 6.98
CA TRP A 95 0.48 -13.70 6.39
C TRP A 95 -0.19 -13.18 5.12
N VAL A 96 0.11 -13.80 3.99
CA VAL A 96 -0.40 -13.38 2.69
C VAL A 96 -1.60 -14.23 2.31
N HIS A 97 -2.71 -13.56 1.98
CA HIS A 97 -3.90 -14.18 1.39
C HIS A 97 -4.12 -13.59 0.00
N GLN A 98 -4.12 -14.46 -1.02
CA GLN A 98 -4.45 -14.06 -2.38
C GLN A 98 -5.93 -14.29 -2.65
N LEU A 99 -6.62 -13.24 -3.09
CA LEU A 99 -8.02 -13.28 -3.47
C LEU A 99 -8.17 -12.85 -4.93
N PRO A 100 -8.23 -13.78 -5.89
CA PRO A 100 -8.41 -13.41 -7.29
C PRO A 100 -9.81 -12.82 -7.50
N VAL A 101 -9.87 -11.62 -8.08
CA VAL A 101 -11.12 -10.96 -8.46
C VAL A 101 -11.40 -11.27 -9.92
N GLY A 102 -12.37 -12.14 -10.17
CA GLY A 102 -12.82 -12.49 -11.52
C GLY A 102 -13.90 -11.55 -12.05
N ALA A 103 -14.30 -11.77 -13.31
CA ALA A 103 -15.49 -11.13 -13.86
C ALA A 103 -16.75 -11.54 -13.07
N LEU A 104 -17.75 -10.66 -13.05
CA LEU A 104 -19.08 -11.01 -12.55
C LEU A 104 -19.65 -12.18 -13.36
N ASP A 105 -20.43 -13.01 -12.69
CA ASP A 105 -21.24 -14.01 -13.39
C ASP A 105 -22.40 -13.33 -14.13
N ALA A 106 -23.16 -14.12 -14.90
CA ALA A 106 -24.25 -13.59 -15.71
C ALA A 106 -25.33 -12.91 -14.86
N ALA A 107 -25.63 -13.44 -13.67
CA ALA A 107 -26.65 -12.87 -12.79
C ALA A 107 -26.18 -11.53 -12.20
N GLY A 108 -24.95 -11.45 -11.72
CA GLY A 108 -24.35 -10.21 -11.21
C GLY A 108 -24.17 -9.16 -12.30
N ALA A 109 -23.86 -9.56 -13.53
CA ALA A 109 -23.78 -8.64 -14.66
C ALA A 109 -25.16 -8.08 -15.06
N GLU A 110 -26.22 -8.91 -15.06
CA GLU A 110 -27.59 -8.46 -15.32
C GLU A 110 -28.07 -7.50 -14.23
N GLU A 111 -27.81 -7.81 -12.96
CA GLU A 111 -28.13 -6.95 -11.83
C GLU A 111 -27.44 -5.59 -11.94
N LEU A 112 -26.13 -5.57 -12.20
CA LEU A 112 -25.38 -4.33 -12.42
C LEU A 112 -25.97 -3.48 -13.56
N LEU A 113 -26.32 -4.11 -14.68
CA LEU A 113 -26.91 -3.41 -15.83
C LEU A 113 -28.28 -2.81 -15.49
N ARG A 114 -29.10 -3.52 -14.71
CA ARG A 114 -30.41 -3.04 -14.28
C ARG A 114 -30.27 -1.81 -13.39
N GLU A 115 -29.44 -1.89 -12.34
CA GLU A 115 -29.24 -0.79 -11.38
C GLU A 115 -28.70 0.47 -12.05
N VAL A 116 -27.70 0.33 -12.94
CA VAL A 116 -27.10 1.49 -13.64
C VAL A 116 -28.07 2.09 -14.70
N ALA A 117 -28.99 1.30 -15.25
CA ALA A 117 -29.98 1.79 -16.21
C ALA A 117 -31.20 2.46 -15.55
N GLU A 118 -31.44 2.22 -14.25
CA GLU A 118 -32.54 2.81 -13.50
C GLU A 118 -32.19 4.18 -12.86
N GLU A 119 -30.92 4.58 -12.84
CA GLU A 119 -30.51 5.96 -12.52
C GLU A 119 -30.79 6.91 -13.71
N GLU A 120 -32.04 7.39 -13.82
CA GLU A 120 -32.44 8.59 -14.61
C GLU A 120 -32.90 9.75 -13.70
#